data_AF-A0A8B6XUT5-F1
#
_entry.id   AF-A0A8B6XUT5-F1
#
_cell.length_a   1.000
_cell.length_b   1.000
_cell.length_c   1.000
_cell.angle_alpha   90.00
_cell.angle_beta   90.00
_cell.angle_gamma   90.00
#
_symmetry.space_group_name_H-M   'P 1'
#
loop_
_entity.id
_entity.type
_entity.pdbx_description
1 polymer ?
#
loop_
_entity_poly.entity_id
_entity_poly.type
_entity_poly.pdbx_seq_one_letter_code
_entity_poly.pdbx_strand_id
1 'polypeptide(L)'
;MGSNNRRLPIKWMSIEAIFDRTFTTYSDVWAYGIVLFEIVTLGGTPYPTISNRELLPLLKTGYRMERPDNCSQPMFDCMLHCWNKDPLQRPTFTKLRELFEEIMSESGNYFSFDINEESSYYKLFTFNSNSNDFNEFV
;
A
#
# COMPACT_ATOMS: atom_id res chain seq x y z
N MET A 1 -24.05 -15.81 -21.72
CA MET A 1 -22.81 -16.10 -20.95
C MET A 1 -22.48 -14.86 -20.16
N GLY A 2 -22.77 -14.85 -18.85
CA GLY A 2 -22.47 -13.70 -18.00
C GLY A 2 -20.97 -13.57 -17.81
N SER A 3 -20.37 -12.50 -18.33
CA SER A 3 -19.04 -12.09 -17.92
C SER A 3 -19.12 -11.70 -16.45
N ASN A 4 -18.78 -12.63 -15.55
CA ASN A 4 -18.52 -12.28 -14.15
C ASN A 4 -17.37 -11.28 -14.14
N ASN A 5 -17.69 -9.99 -14.12
CA ASN A 5 -16.73 -8.90 -14.08
C ASN A 5 -16.09 -8.89 -12.69
N ARG A 6 -15.15 -9.80 -12.48
CA ARG A 6 -14.48 -10.00 -11.20
C ARG A 6 -13.68 -8.73 -10.92
N ARG A 7 -14.09 -8.02 -9.87
CA ARG A 7 -13.46 -6.75 -9.50
C ARG A 7 -12.11 -7.03 -8.89
N LEU A 8 -11.11 -6.33 -9.38
CA LEU A 8 -9.73 -6.51 -8.97
C LEU A 8 -9.36 -5.46 -7.91
N PRO A 9 -8.58 -5.83 -6.88
CA PRO A 9 -8.14 -4.89 -5.85
C PRO A 9 -6.99 -4.01 -6.36
N ILE A 10 -7.27 -3.13 -7.32
CA ILE A 10 -6.25 -2.39 -8.11
C ILE A 10 -5.19 -1.71 -7.23
N LYS A 11 -5.58 -1.12 -6.09
CA LYS A 11 -4.68 -0.39 -5.20
C LYS A 11 -3.63 -1.26 -4.49
N TRP A 12 -3.88 -2.56 -4.38
CA TRP A 12 -2.96 -3.54 -3.77
C TRP A 12 -2.11 -4.28 -4.81
N MET A 13 -2.50 -4.24 -6.08
CA MET A 13 -1.84 -5.00 -7.13
C MET A 13 -0.57 -4.31 -7.60
N SER A 14 0.45 -5.11 -7.90
CA SER A 14 1.67 -4.63 -8.55
C SER A 14 1.40 -4.21 -9.99
N ILE A 15 2.31 -3.42 -10.55
CA ILE A 15 2.20 -2.91 -11.93
C ILE A 15 2.06 -4.08 -12.93
N GLU A 16 2.92 -5.08 -12.84
CA GLU A 16 2.89 -6.25 -13.72
C GLU A 16 1.65 -7.14 -13.51
N ALA A 17 1.10 -7.20 -12.29
CA ALA A 17 -0.16 -7.89 -12.04
C ALA A 17 -1.35 -7.18 -12.68
N ILE A 18 -1.33 -5.84 -12.70
CA ILE A 18 -2.40 -5.03 -13.30
C ILE A 18 -2.35 -5.09 -14.83
N PHE A 19 -1.19 -4.83 -15.43
CA PHE A 19 -1.07 -4.65 -16.88
C PHE A 19 -0.82 -5.95 -17.63
N ASP A 20 -0.01 -6.85 -17.06
CA ASP A 20 0.46 -8.06 -17.74
C ASP A 20 -0.15 -9.34 -17.16
N ARG A 21 -1.03 -9.21 -16.15
CA ARG A 21 -1.65 -10.33 -15.41
C ARG A 21 -0.62 -11.32 -14.88
N THR A 22 0.56 -10.82 -14.52
CA THR A 22 1.66 -11.62 -13.99
C THR A 22 1.62 -11.60 -12.48
N PHE A 23 1.42 -12.77 -11.87
CA PHE A 23 1.33 -12.95 -10.42
C PHE A 23 2.48 -13.83 -9.95
N THR A 24 3.29 -13.31 -9.02
CA THR A 24 4.50 -13.95 -8.51
C THR A 24 4.69 -13.62 -7.03
N THR A 25 5.64 -14.26 -6.36
CA THR A 25 6.04 -13.85 -5.02
C THR A 25 6.44 -12.36 -4.95
N TYR A 26 6.99 -11.79 -6.03
CA TYR A 26 7.33 -10.36 -6.06
C TYR A 26 6.10 -9.44 -6.18
N SER A 27 5.01 -9.89 -6.80
CA SER A 27 3.75 -9.14 -6.77
C SER A 27 3.11 -9.20 -5.38
N ASP A 28 3.30 -10.31 -4.65
CA ASP A 28 2.85 -10.42 -3.26
C ASP A 28 3.64 -9.50 -2.34
N VAL A 29 4.95 -9.33 -2.58
CA VAL A 29 5.79 -8.34 -1.86
C VAL A 29 5.26 -6.91 -2.04
N TRP A 30 4.84 -6.55 -3.26
CA TRP A 30 4.21 -5.25 -3.50
C TRP A 30 2.94 -5.08 -2.66
N ALA A 31 2.04 -6.07 -2.70
CA ALA A 31 0.80 -6.06 -1.93
C ALA A 31 1.08 -5.98 -0.43
N TYR A 32 2.11 -6.68 0.05
CA TYR A 32 2.57 -6.60 1.43
C TYR A 32 3.05 -5.19 1.81
N GLY A 33 3.75 -4.49 0.92
CA GLY A 33 4.08 -3.07 1.14
C GLY A 33 2.84 -2.20 1.36
N ILE A 34 1.75 -2.46 0.62
CA ILE A 34 0.46 -1.77 0.83
C ILE A 34 -0.14 -2.14 2.19
N VAL A 35 -0.07 -3.40 2.61
CA VAL A 35 -0.52 -3.83 3.94
C VAL A 35 0.27 -3.16 5.05
N LEU A 36 1.59 -2.98 4.89
CA LEU A 36 2.40 -2.23 5.85
C LEU A 36 1.90 -0.79 5.97
N PHE A 37 1.63 -0.13 4.84
CA PHE A 37 1.02 1.21 4.84
C PHE A 37 -0.32 1.21 5.60
N GLU A 38 -1.18 0.22 5.39
CA GLU A 38 -2.47 0.12 6.12
C GLU A 38 -2.25 -0.04 7.63
N ILE A 39 -1.29 -0.87 8.06
CA ILE A 39 -0.96 -1.04 9.48
C ILE A 39 -0.52 0.29 10.09
N VAL A 40 0.39 1.00 9.40
CA VAL A 40 0.94 2.29 9.86
C VAL A 40 -0.14 3.36 9.96
N THR A 41 -1.04 3.39 9.00
CA THR A 41 -2.13 4.37 8.95
C THR A 41 -3.36 3.93 9.73
N LEU A 42 -3.25 2.88 10.54
CA LEU A 42 -4.33 2.32 11.38
C LEU A 42 -5.58 1.93 10.57
N GLY A 43 -5.40 1.43 9.35
CA GLY A 43 -6.46 1.06 8.41
C GLY A 43 -6.77 2.13 7.36
N GLY A 44 -5.84 3.06 7.14
CA GLY A 44 -5.97 4.10 6.13
C GLY A 44 -6.13 3.54 4.72
N THR A 45 -6.87 4.26 3.87
CA THR A 45 -7.10 3.83 2.48
C THR A 45 -5.87 4.09 1.61
N PRO A 46 -5.29 3.08 0.95
CA PRO A 46 -4.15 3.29 0.05
C PRO A 46 -4.47 4.27 -1.07
N TYR A 47 -3.51 5.13 -1.42
CA TYR A 47 -3.69 6.20 -2.42
C TYR A 47 -5.01 6.95 -2.20
N PRO A 48 -5.22 7.57 -1.03
CA PRO A 48 -6.44 8.31 -0.76
C PRO A 48 -6.58 9.41 -1.81
N THR A 49 -7.83 9.80 -2.09
CA THR A 49 -8.17 10.84 -3.08
C THR A 49 -7.79 10.54 -4.53
N ILE A 50 -7.16 9.41 -4.84
CA ILE A 50 -6.83 8.98 -6.20
C ILE A 50 -7.74 7.82 -6.59
N SER A 51 -8.48 7.98 -7.70
CA SER A 51 -9.32 6.91 -8.24
C SER A 51 -8.48 5.81 -8.89
N ASN A 52 -9.04 4.59 -9.03
CA ASN A 52 -8.35 3.50 -9.71
C ASN A 52 -7.92 3.87 -11.14
N ARG A 53 -8.73 4.66 -11.86
CA ARG A 53 -8.44 5.09 -13.24
C ARG A 53 -7.23 6.02 -13.31
N GLU A 54 -7.10 6.92 -12.34
CA GLU A 54 -5.99 7.89 -12.26
C GLU A 54 -4.71 7.27 -11.71
N LEU A 55 -4.82 6.27 -10.83
CA LEU A 55 -3.67 5.61 -10.23
C LEU A 55 -2.80 4.88 -11.26
N LEU A 56 -3.41 4.24 -12.26
CA LEU A 56 -2.71 3.45 -13.27
C LEU A 56 -1.60 4.20 -14.03
N PRO A 57 -1.86 5.37 -14.65
CA PRO A 57 -0.80 6.14 -15.27
C PRO A 57 0.24 6.66 -14.27
N LEU A 58 -0.17 7.04 -13.05
CA LEU A 58 0.76 7.53 -12.02
C LEU A 58 1.78 6.45 -11.63
N LEU A 59 1.34 5.22 -11.37
CA LEU A 59 2.24 4.11 -11.02
C LEU A 59 3.30 3.86 -12.10
N LYS A 60 2.94 4.00 -13.38
CA LYS A 60 3.86 3.85 -14.52
C LYS A 60 4.95 4.93 -14.56
N THR A 61 4.63 6.15 -14.14
CA THR A 61 5.60 7.26 -14.03
C THR A 61 6.56 7.12 -12.85
N GLY A 62 6.28 6.20 -11.92
CA GLY A 62 7.09 5.98 -10.72
C GLY A 62 6.51 6.61 -9.45
N TYR A 63 5.34 7.26 -9.54
CA TYR A 63 4.65 7.78 -8.35
C TYR A 63 4.35 6.67 -7.34
N ARG A 64 4.54 6.98 -6.06
CA ARG A 64 4.22 6.14 -4.89
C ARG A 64 3.58 7.03 -3.82
N MET A 65 2.96 6.42 -2.81
CA MET A 65 2.44 7.17 -1.66
C MET A 65 3.56 7.92 -0.95
N GLU A 66 3.23 9.06 -0.37
CA GLU A 66 4.14 9.81 0.49
C GLU A 66 4.29 9.11 1.85
N ARG A 67 5.37 9.43 2.56
CA ARG A 67 5.60 8.87 3.91
C ARG A 67 4.52 9.38 4.87
N PRO A 68 3.79 8.50 5.57
CA PRO A 68 2.93 8.92 6.67
C PRO A 68 3.76 9.63 7.75
N ASP A 69 3.23 10.71 8.32
CA ASP A 69 3.85 11.52 9.37
C ASP A 69 4.20 10.68 10.61
N ASN A 70 3.42 9.64 10.90
CA ASN A 70 3.61 8.75 12.04
C ASN A 70 4.60 7.60 11.79
N CYS A 71 5.21 7.51 10.59
CA CYS A 71 6.10 6.43 10.18
C CYS A 71 7.56 6.86 10.21
N SER A 72 8.45 6.07 10.82
CA SER A 72 9.89 6.32 10.72
C SER A 72 10.39 6.19 9.27
N GLN A 73 11.49 6.87 8.96
CA GLN A 73 12.11 6.77 7.63
C GLN A 73 12.53 5.33 7.27
N PRO A 74 13.21 4.56 8.15
CA PRO A 74 13.60 3.18 7.83
C PRO A 74 12.41 2.27 7.49
N MET A 75 11.29 2.43 8.20
CA MET A 75 10.07 1.67 7.93
C MET A 75 9.45 2.07 6.58
N PHE A 76 9.42 3.36 6.28
CA PHE A 76 8.92 3.83 4.98
C PHE A 76 9.81 3.38 3.82
N ASP A 77 11.13 3.38 4.00
CA ASP A 77 12.07 2.87 3.01
C ASP A 77 11.81 1.39 2.71
N CYS A 78 11.46 0.58 3.73
CA CYS A 78 11.03 -0.81 3.50
C CYS A 78 9.80 -0.89 2.59
N MET A 79 8.78 -0.05 2.82
CA MET A 79 7.60 0.00 1.94
C MET A 79 7.96 0.43 0.53
N LEU A 80 8.82 1.45 0.39
CA LEU A 80 9.24 1.96 -0.91
C LEU A 80 10.00 0.91 -1.72
N HIS A 81 10.84 0.10 -1.08
CA HIS A 81 11.51 -1.05 -1.71
C HIS A 81 10.52 -2.12 -2.16
N CYS A 82 9.46 -2.41 -1.38
CA CYS A 82 8.38 -3.30 -1.83
C CYS A 82 7.70 -2.80 -3.10
N TRP A 83 7.62 -1.48 -3.29
CA TRP A 83 6.99 -0.86 -4.46
C TRP A 83 7.98 -0.55 -5.59
N ASN A 84 9.14 -1.20 -5.64
CA ASN A 84 10.06 -1.03 -6.76
C ASN A 84 9.36 -1.43 -8.08
N LYS A 85 9.58 -0.62 -9.13
CA LYS A 85 9.03 -0.87 -10.47
C LYS A 85 9.56 -2.17 -11.05
N ASP A 86 10.83 -2.48 -10.84
CA ASP A 86 11.41 -3.76 -11.22
C ASP A 86 11.11 -4.80 -10.13
N PRO A 87 10.34 -5.89 -10.43
CA PRO A 87 10.04 -6.93 -9.46
C PRO A 87 11.28 -7.58 -8.84
N LEU A 88 12.38 -7.68 -9.59
CA LEU A 88 13.61 -8.33 -9.11
C LEU A 88 14.42 -7.45 -8.14
N GLN A 89 14.12 -6.15 -8.10
CA GLN A 89 14.71 -5.22 -7.13
C GLN A 89 13.89 -5.13 -5.84
N ARG A 90 12.77 -5.83 -5.75
CA ARG A 90 11.97 -5.91 -4.52
C ARG A 90 12.63 -6.88 -3.55
N PRO A 91 12.60 -6.61 -2.23
CA PRO A 91 13.14 -7.52 -1.25
C PRO A 91 12.34 -8.82 -1.20
N THR A 92 12.98 -9.92 -0.82
CA THR A 92 12.25 -11.14 -0.49
C THR A 92 11.59 -11.00 0.88
N PHE A 93 10.59 -11.82 1.18
CA PHE A 93 10.01 -11.86 2.53
C PHE A 93 11.04 -12.18 3.62
N THR A 94 12.05 -13.02 3.31
CA THR A 94 13.17 -13.27 4.22
C THR A 94 13.93 -11.98 4.51
N LYS A 95 14.26 -11.20 3.48
CA LYS A 95 14.98 -9.94 3.66
C LYS A 95 14.14 -8.90 4.40
N LEU A 96 12.83 -8.85 4.14
CA LEU A 96 11.91 -7.99 4.89
C LEU A 96 11.89 -8.33 6.38
N ARG A 97 11.82 -9.62 6.74
CA ARG A 97 11.91 -10.06 8.14
C ARG A 97 13.20 -9.56 8.81
N GLU A 98 14.35 -9.75 8.15
CA GLU A 98 15.65 -9.29 8.65
C GLU A 98 15.69 -7.76 8.85
N LEU A 99 15.17 -7.00 7.88
CA LEU A 99 15.08 -5.54 7.99
C LEU A 99 14.20 -5.11 9.17
N PHE A 100 13.09 -5.81 9.42
CA PHE A 100 12.27 -5.52 10.59
C PHE A 100 12.95 -5.88 11.89
N GLU A 101 13.68 -7.00 11.95
CA GLU A 101 14.49 -7.36 13.12
C GLU A 101 15.53 -6.27 13.43
N GLU A 102 16.18 -5.72 12.41
CA GLU A 102 17.10 -4.58 12.53
C GLU A 102 16.38 -3.33 13.08
N ILE A 103 15.28 -2.90 12.45
CA ILE A 103 14.48 -1.73 12.87
C ILE A 103 13.96 -1.87 14.30
N MET A 104 13.53 -3.07 14.70
CA MET A 104 13.03 -3.35 16.05
C MET A 104 14.14 -3.42 17.10
N SER A 105 15.39 -3.71 16.68
CA SER A 105 16.54 -3.75 17.58
C SER A 105 17.11 -2.36 17.88
N GLU A 106 16.89 -1.39 16.99
CA GLU A 106 17.21 0.00 17.23
C GLU A 106 16.26 0.55 18.31
N SER A 107 16.81 1.22 19.34
CA SER A 107 16.05 1.74 20.49
C SER A 107 15.17 2.96 20.15
N GLY A 108 14.91 3.21 18.87
CA GLY A 108 14.08 4.30 18.36
C GLY A 108 12.63 3.90 18.15
N ASN A 109 11.72 4.87 18.23
CA ASN A 109 10.32 4.66 17.86
C ASN A 109 10.22 4.49 16.34
N TYR A 110 9.80 3.31 15.89
CA TYR A 110 9.55 3.03 14.48
C TYR A 110 8.17 3.55 14.02
N PHE A 111 7.24 3.73 14.97
CA PHE A 111 5.96 4.41 14.78
C PHE A 111 5.68 5.42 15.90
N SER A 112 4.98 6.49 15.55
CA SER A 112 4.33 7.39 16.51
C SER A 112 2.81 7.18 16.49
N PHE A 113 2.15 7.47 17.61
CA PHE A 113 0.69 7.58 17.65
C PHE A 113 0.22 9.04 17.61
N ASP A 114 1.14 9.99 17.59
CA ASP A 114 0.84 11.41 17.36
C ASP A 114 0.55 11.61 15.87
N ILE A 115 -0.73 11.60 15.54
CA ILE A 115 -1.24 11.59 14.17
C ILE A 115 -1.90 12.93 13.84
N ASN A 116 -1.63 13.48 12.66
CA ASN A 116 -2.42 14.59 12.14
C ASN A 116 -3.78 14.10 11.63
N GLU A 117 -4.84 14.29 12.43
CA GLU A 117 -6.22 13.89 12.09
C GLU A 117 -6.76 14.54 10.80
N GLU A 118 -6.19 15.67 10.35
CA GLU A 118 -6.61 16.33 9.10
C GLU A 118 -6.11 15.60 7.84
N SER A 119 -5.04 14.80 7.97
CA SER A 119 -4.43 14.05 6.88
C SER A 119 -5.40 13.03 6.29
N SER A 120 -5.38 12.89 4.97
CA SER A 120 -6.20 11.91 4.26
C SER A 120 -5.84 10.45 4.57
N TYR A 121 -4.65 10.19 5.14
CA TYR A 121 -4.23 8.84 5.50
C TYR A 121 -4.99 8.26 6.68
N TYR A 122 -5.49 9.09 7.60
CA TYR A 122 -6.15 8.62 8.83
C TYR A 122 -7.66 8.83 8.82
N LYS A 123 -8.20 9.29 7.69
CA LYS A 123 -9.65 9.33 7.46
C LYS A 123 -10.14 7.91 7.25
N LEU A 124 -10.50 7.27 8.34
CA LEU A 124 -11.24 6.01 8.30
C LEU A 124 -12.61 6.30 7.70
N PHE A 125 -13.02 5.50 6.72
CA PHE A 125 -14.43 5.43 6.38
C PHE A 125 -15.17 4.93 7.62
N THR A 126 -15.80 5.83 8.37
CA THR A 126 -16.71 5.45 9.44
C THR A 126 -17.73 4.48 8.84
N PHE A 127 -17.91 3.32 9.47
CA PHE A 127 -18.82 2.23 9.07
C PHE A 127 -20.30 2.66 8.87
N ASN A 128 -20.61 3.95 8.99
CA ASN A 128 -21.94 4.53 8.98
C ASN A 128 -22.08 5.73 8.03
N SER A 129 -21.38 5.73 6.89
CA SER A 129 -21.74 6.57 5.75
C SER A 129 -22.29 5.67 4.65
N ASN A 130 -23.60 5.84 4.40
CA ASN A 130 -24.42 5.28 3.32
C ASN A 130 -23.88 4.05 2.58
N SER A 131 -24.69 2.98 2.58
CA SER A 131 -24.58 1.75 1.78
C SER A 131 -24.37 1.95 0.26
N ASN A 132 -24.31 3.18 -0.24
CA ASN A 132 -23.99 3.52 -1.62
C ASN A 132 -22.48 3.62 -1.90
N ASP A 133 -21.62 3.85 -0.90
CA ASP A 133 -20.15 3.96 -1.13
C ASP A 133 -19.47 2.59 -1.28
N PHE A 134 -20.12 1.51 -0.83
CA PHE A 134 -19.69 0.15 -1.15
C PHE A 134 -19.75 -0.15 -2.66
N ASN A 135 -20.55 0.59 -3.44
CA ASN A 135 -20.66 0.41 -4.89
C ASN A 135 -19.54 1.08 -5.70
N GLU A 136 -18.61 1.80 -5.07
CA GLU A 136 -17.38 2.28 -5.75
C GLU A 136 -16.21 1.31 -5.63
N PHE A 137 -16.27 0.39 -4.67
CA PHE A 137 -15.38 -0.77 -4.55
C PHE A 137 -16.02 -2.07 -5.09
N VAL A 138 -17.33 -2.01 -5.30
CA VAL A 138 -18.13 -2.95 -6.06
C VAL A 138 -18.42 -2.21 -7.36
#